data_AF-A0A3D0ZPI7-F1
#
_entry.id   AF-A0A3D0ZPI7-F1
#
_cell.length_a   1.000
_cell.length_b   1.000
_cell.length_c   1.000
_cell.angle_alpha   90.00
_cell.angle_beta   90.00
_cell.angle_gamma   90.00
#
_symmetry.space_group_name_H-M   'P 1'
#
loop_
_entity.id
_entity.type
_entity.pdbx_description
1 polymer ?
#
loop_
_entity_poly.entity_id
_entity_poly.type
_entity_poly.pdbx_seq_one_letter_code
_entity_poly.pdbx_strand_id
1 'polypeptide(L)'
;MKRHFNSNAFTLLEITIVTAVLLVLMGTAVSLISPASSKGKARDNKRLSDVSTLDRAVNEYKLDYGQYPGQESFLYTSDTLPAGSPNIYSAVSGWIPVDLSDYIPKYPADPVNDATY
;
A
#
# COMPACT_ATOMS: atom_id res chain seq x y z
N MET A 1 -45.32 -40.57 18.92
CA MET A 1 -44.63 -39.37 18.42
C MET A 1 -43.88 -39.75 17.15
N LYS A 2 -44.45 -39.52 15.95
CA LYS A 2 -43.85 -39.92 14.66
C LYS A 2 -42.91 -38.81 14.18
N ARG A 3 -41.61 -39.12 14.07
CA ARG A 3 -40.60 -38.21 13.50
C ARG A 3 -40.63 -38.36 11.98
N HIS A 4 -40.97 -37.29 11.27
CA HIS A 4 -40.81 -37.21 9.82
C HIS A 4 -39.31 -37.01 9.52
N PHE A 5 -38.62 -38.05 9.06
CA PHE A 5 -37.31 -37.87 8.43
C PHE A 5 -37.54 -37.27 7.06
N ASN A 6 -37.03 -36.06 6.85
CA ASN A 6 -37.12 -35.37 5.57
C ASN A 6 -36.11 -36.04 4.61
N SER A 7 -36.59 -36.64 3.53
CA SER A 7 -35.82 -37.51 2.61
C SER A 7 -34.96 -36.75 1.60
N ASN A 8 -34.40 -35.60 1.98
CA ASN A 8 -33.58 -34.77 1.09
C ASN A 8 -32.11 -34.96 1.45
N ALA A 9 -31.56 -36.13 1.12
CA ALA A 9 -30.13 -36.38 1.20
C ALA A 9 -29.51 -36.25 -0.20
N PHE A 10 -28.36 -35.59 -0.30
CA PHE A 10 -27.62 -35.42 -1.56
C PHE A 10 -27.08 -36.76 -2.07
N THR A 11 -27.08 -36.94 -3.38
CA THR A 11 -26.48 -38.13 -3.99
C THR A 11 -24.96 -38.01 -4.04
N LEU A 12 -24.24 -39.14 -3.98
CA LEU A 12 -22.78 -39.14 -4.15
C LEU A 12 -22.38 -38.57 -5.52
N LEU A 13 -23.18 -38.85 -6.55
CA LEU A 13 -22.98 -38.34 -7.90
C LEU A 13 -23.05 -36.81 -7.94
N GLU A 14 -24.02 -36.22 -7.24
CA GLU A 14 -24.22 -34.78 -7.19
C GLU A 14 -23.06 -34.06 -6.51
N ILE A 15 -22.58 -34.57 -5.37
CA ILE A 15 -21.38 -34.02 -4.72
C ILE A 15 -20.14 -34.18 -5.61
N THR A 16 -20.02 -35.27 -6.36
CA THR A 16 -18.88 -35.50 -7.25
C THR A 16 -18.87 -34.52 -8.43
N ILE A 17 -20.02 -34.29 -9.07
CA ILE A 17 -20.12 -33.35 -10.18
C ILE A 17 -19.89 -31.91 -9.70
N VAL A 18 -20.45 -31.54 -8.55
CA VAL A 18 -20.26 -30.19 -7.98
C VAL A 18 -18.79 -29.94 -7.64
N THR A 19 -18.12 -30.90 -6.99
CA THR A 19 -16.70 -30.75 -6.66
C THR A 19 -15.81 -30.73 -7.91
N ALA A 20 -16.12 -31.53 -8.94
CA ALA A 20 -15.41 -31.49 -10.21
C ALA A 20 -15.50 -30.11 -10.89
N VAL A 21 -16.70 -29.53 -10.95
CA VAL A 21 -16.90 -28.18 -11.51
C VAL A 21 -16.18 -27.12 -10.67
N LEU A 22 -16.27 -27.21 -9.34
CA LEU A 22 -15.59 -26.28 -8.44
C LEU A 22 -14.07 -26.28 -8.64
N LEU A 23 -13.45 -27.46 -8.79
CA LEU A 23 -12.00 -27.56 -9.02
C LEU A 23 -11.58 -26.89 -10.33
N VAL A 24 -12.36 -27.08 -11.40
CA VAL A 24 -12.09 -26.42 -12.70
C VAL A 24 -12.21 -24.90 -12.56
N LEU A 25 -13.24 -24.40 -11.89
CA LEU A 25 -13.43 -22.95 -11.67
C LEU A 25 -12.33 -22.35 -10.80
N MET A 26 -11.90 -23.04 -9.74
CA MET A 26 -10.80 -22.58 -8.90
C MET A 26 -9.48 -22.52 -9.67
N GLY A 27 -9.20 -23.53 -10.49
CA GLY A 27 -8.00 -23.57 -11.33
C GLY A 27 -7.94 -22.41 -12.34
N THR A 28 -9.05 -22.10 -13.00
CA THR A 28 -9.11 -21.00 -13.97
C THR A 28 -9.08 -19.62 -13.30
N ALA A 29 -9.74 -19.45 -12.16
CA ALA A 29 -9.75 -18.19 -11.42
C ALA A 29 -8.33 -17.77 -10.96
N VAL A 30 -7.52 -18.71 -10.47
CA VAL A 30 -6.15 -18.43 -10.02
C VAL A 30 -5.23 -18.08 -11.19
N SER A 31 -5.43 -18.70 -12.36
CA SER A 31 -4.63 -18.45 -13.56
C SER A 31 -4.75 -17.00 -14.08
N LEU A 32 -5.90 -16.37 -13.88
CA LEU A 32 -6.17 -15.00 -14.34
C LEU A 32 -5.53 -13.91 -13.48
N ILE A 33 -5.14 -14.23 -12.24
CA ILE A 33 -4.56 -13.27 -11.32
C ILE A 33 -3.04 -13.43 -11.34
N SER A 34 -2.32 -12.43 -11.87
CA SER A 34 -0.88 -12.31 -11.64
C SER A 34 -0.64 -11.52 -10.35
N PRO A 35 -0.22 -12.17 -9.24
CA PRO A 35 0.01 -11.46 -7.98
C PRO A 35 1.23 -10.54 -8.07
N ALA A 36 2.19 -10.87 -8.94
CA ALA A 36 3.44 -10.11 -9.09
C ALA A 36 3.22 -8.73 -9.72
N SER A 37 2.46 -8.66 -10.83
CA SER A 37 2.17 -7.38 -11.50
C SER A 37 1.26 -6.48 -10.66
N SER A 38 0.30 -7.09 -9.94
CA SER A 38 -0.62 -6.37 -9.05
C SER A 38 0.12 -5.69 -7.89
N LYS A 39 1.13 -6.36 -7.32
CA LYS A 39 1.98 -5.78 -6.26
C LYS A 39 2.80 -4.59 -6.77
N GLY A 40 3.39 -4.69 -7.97
CA GLY A 40 4.13 -3.57 -8.59
C GLY A 40 3.24 -2.35 -8.77
N LYS A 41 2.08 -2.52 -9.40
CA LYS A 41 1.11 -1.45 -9.61
C LYS A 41 0.63 -0.81 -8.31
N ALA A 42 0.40 -1.61 -7.27
CA ALA A 42 0.01 -1.09 -5.95
C ALA A 42 1.10 -0.18 -5.34
N ARG A 43 2.39 -0.56 -5.47
CA ARG A 43 3.49 0.28 -5.00
C ARG A 43 3.59 1.58 -5.77
N ASP A 44 3.45 1.54 -7.09
CA ASP A 44 3.54 2.74 -7.92
C ASP A 44 2.36 3.70 -7.66
N ASN A 45 1.15 3.16 -7.48
CA ASN A 45 -0.01 3.96 -7.05
C ASN A 45 0.23 4.62 -5.69
N LYS A 46 0.85 3.89 -4.75
CA LYS A 46 1.21 4.44 -3.44
C LYS A 46 2.23 5.57 -3.59
N ARG A 47 3.31 5.38 -4.35
CA ARG A 47 4.31 6.44 -4.63
C ARG A 47 3.69 7.69 -5.24
N LEU A 48 2.77 7.53 -6.19
CA LEU A 48 2.09 8.67 -6.81
C LEU A 48 1.23 9.45 -5.81
N SER A 49 0.47 8.74 -4.96
CA SER A 49 -0.32 9.35 -3.89
C SER A 49 0.56 10.06 -2.85
N ASP A 50 1.69 9.45 -2.52
CA ASP A 50 2.67 9.97 -1.58
C ASP A 50 3.30 11.27 -2.10
N VAL A 51 3.69 11.32 -3.39
CA VAL A 51 4.19 12.54 -4.06
C VAL A 51 3.15 13.66 -4.05
N SER A 52 1.88 13.35 -4.36
CA SER A 52 0.80 14.35 -4.32
C SER A 52 0.58 14.91 -2.91
N THR A 53 0.76 14.10 -1.87
CA THR A 53 0.65 14.54 -0.48
C THR A 53 1.78 15.50 -0.11
N LEU A 54 3.00 15.20 -0.56
CA LEU A 54 4.18 16.05 -0.33
C LEU A 54 4.08 17.38 -1.06
N ASP A 55 3.64 17.37 -2.32
CA ASP A 55 3.43 18.60 -3.09
C ASP A 55 2.47 19.55 -2.38
N ARG A 56 1.35 19.01 -1.87
CA ARG A 56 0.41 19.80 -1.05
C ARG A 56 1.08 20.39 0.18
N ALA A 57 1.80 19.57 0.95
CA ALA A 57 2.44 19.99 2.19
C ALA A 57 3.51 21.07 1.99
N VAL A 58 4.34 20.91 0.96
CA VAL A 58 5.39 21.87 0.59
C VAL A 58 4.79 23.19 0.14
N ASN A 59 3.66 23.14 -0.58
CA ASN A 59 2.93 24.34 -0.99
C ASN A 59 2.25 25.02 0.21
N GLU A 60 1.68 24.27 1.16
CA GLU A 60 1.13 24.82 2.41
C GLU A 60 2.23 25.50 3.24
N TYR A 61 3.40 24.87 3.41
CA TYR A 61 4.56 25.50 4.05
C TYR A 61 4.95 26.83 3.39
N LYS A 62 4.96 26.88 2.05
CA LYS A 62 5.26 28.11 1.33
C LYS A 62 4.23 29.22 1.57
N LEU A 63 2.95 28.88 1.73
CA LEU A 63 1.92 29.86 2.02
C LEU A 63 2.16 30.53 3.39
N ASP A 64 2.64 29.77 4.37
CA ASP A 64 2.86 30.27 5.73
C ASP A 64 4.20 30.99 5.89
N TYR A 65 5.27 30.48 5.26
CA TYR A 65 6.63 31.01 5.43
C TYR A 65 7.14 31.86 4.25
N GLY A 66 6.37 31.96 3.17
CA GLY A 66 6.71 32.73 1.97
C GLY A 66 7.81 32.14 1.09
N GLN A 67 8.37 30.97 1.45
CA GLN A 67 9.46 30.30 0.76
C GLN A 67 9.28 28.78 0.82
N TYR A 68 9.84 28.06 -0.16
CA TYR A 68 9.84 26.60 -0.11
C TYR A 68 10.79 26.07 0.98
N PRO A 69 10.54 24.86 1.51
CA PRO A 69 11.48 24.20 2.40
C PRO A 69 12.88 24.06 1.80
N GLY A 70 13.87 24.58 2.53
CA GLY A 70 15.28 24.48 2.18
C GLY A 70 15.89 25.72 1.55
N GLN A 71 17.04 25.54 0.92
CA GLN A 71 17.83 26.61 0.33
C GLN A 71 17.66 26.62 -1.18
N GLU A 72 17.47 27.83 -1.72
CA GLU A 72 17.47 28.08 -3.16
C GLU A 72 18.74 27.51 -3.82
N SER A 73 18.57 26.85 -4.97
CA SER A 73 19.66 26.23 -5.74
C SER A 73 20.47 25.15 -4.99
N PHE A 74 19.92 24.56 -3.93
CA PHE A 74 20.50 23.40 -3.25
C PHE A 74 19.63 22.16 -3.49
N LEU A 75 20.26 21.05 -3.90
CA LEU A 75 19.57 19.77 -4.04
C LEU A 75 19.76 18.97 -2.75
N TYR A 76 18.66 18.73 -2.03
CA TYR A 76 18.66 17.84 -0.88
C TYR A 76 18.61 16.39 -1.37
N THR A 77 19.64 15.61 -1.02
CA THR A 77 19.67 14.17 -1.25
C THR A 77 19.51 13.44 0.07
N SER A 78 18.74 12.35 0.07
CA SER A 78 18.72 11.41 1.18
C SER A 78 19.70 10.29 0.87
N ASP A 79 20.92 10.38 1.41
CA ASP A 79 21.94 9.34 1.21
C ASP A 79 21.65 8.10 2.06
N THR A 80 20.75 8.26 3.04
CA THR A 80 20.17 7.19 3.81
C THR A 80 18.68 7.15 3.52
N LEU A 81 18.23 5.97 3.13
CA LEU A 81 16.84 5.57 3.28
C LEU A 81 16.45 5.82 4.75
N PRO A 82 15.25 6.35 5.10
CA PRO A 82 14.80 6.35 6.48
C PRO A 82 14.46 4.91 6.91
N ALA A 83 15.45 4.03 6.89
CA ALA A 83 15.41 2.69 7.45
C ALA A 83 15.91 2.82 8.89
N GLY A 84 14.99 2.68 9.86
CA GLY A 84 15.34 2.72 11.29
C GLY A 84 15.61 4.11 11.87
N SER A 85 15.20 5.20 11.21
CA SER A 85 15.11 6.50 11.91
C SER A 85 14.22 6.32 13.15
N PRO A 86 14.65 6.74 14.35
CA PRO A 86 13.83 6.62 15.56
C PRO A 86 12.52 7.40 15.44
N ASN A 87 12.41 8.28 14.45
CA ASN A 87 11.19 8.99 14.10
C ASN A 87 10.92 8.89 12.58
N ILE A 88 9.91 8.11 12.19
CA ILE A 88 9.22 8.19 10.89
C ILE A 88 8.51 9.55 10.66
N TYR A 89 8.64 10.46 11.62
CA TYR A 89 8.00 11.77 11.70
C TYR A 89 8.97 12.93 11.48
N SER A 90 10.23 12.70 11.06
CA SER A 90 11.16 13.80 10.79
C SER A 90 11.94 13.57 9.49
N ALA A 91 11.73 14.44 8.51
CA ALA A 91 12.52 14.49 7.29
C ALA A 91 13.78 15.37 7.41
N VAL A 92 13.95 16.07 8.54
CA VAL A 92 14.97 17.11 8.77
C VAL A 92 16.40 16.61 8.57
N SER A 93 16.66 15.31 8.82
CA SER A 93 17.97 14.66 8.58
C SER A 93 18.07 13.94 7.23
N GLY A 94 17.02 14.01 6.41
CA GLY A 94 16.93 13.38 5.09
C GLY A 94 16.76 14.41 3.98
N TRP A 95 15.73 14.21 3.17
CA TRP A 95 15.49 14.90 1.89
C TRP A 95 14.69 16.20 2.00
N ILE A 96 14.18 16.57 3.20
CA ILE A 96 13.48 17.84 3.44
C ILE A 96 14.05 18.47 4.71
N PRO A 97 14.70 19.64 4.65
CA PRO A 97 15.47 20.20 5.77
C PRO A 97 14.63 20.88 6.85
N VAL A 98 13.29 20.77 6.78
CA VAL A 98 12.36 21.39 7.72
C VAL A 98 11.35 20.35 8.20
N ASP A 99 10.74 20.61 9.35
CA ASP A 99 9.64 19.79 9.81
C ASP A 99 8.30 20.27 9.20
N LEU A 100 7.67 19.38 8.44
CA LEU A 100 6.34 19.51 7.85
C LEU A 100 5.24 18.80 8.65
N SER A 101 5.51 18.37 9.89
CA SER A 101 4.53 17.65 10.73
C SER A 101 3.20 18.41 10.94
N ASP A 102 3.21 19.74 10.82
CA ASP A 102 2.01 20.57 10.84
C ASP A 102 1.12 20.42 9.59
N TYR A 103 1.71 20.03 8.45
CA TYR A 103 1.04 19.92 7.15
C TYR A 103 0.75 18.47 6.74
N ILE A 104 1.51 17.51 7.29
CA ILE A 104 1.33 16.08 7.02
C ILE A 104 1.32 15.25 8.31
N PRO A 105 0.39 14.30 8.45
CA PRO A 105 0.31 13.45 9.63
C PRO A 105 1.47 12.44 9.72
N LYS A 106 2.08 12.12 8.57
CA LYS A 106 3.21 11.18 8.47
C LYS A 106 3.94 11.42 7.15
N TYR A 107 5.27 11.32 7.17
CA TYR A 107 6.07 11.35 5.97
C TYR A 107 5.89 10.05 5.17
N PRO A 108 5.69 10.16 3.85
CA PRO A 108 5.71 8.99 2.99
C PRO A 108 7.03 8.21 3.09
N ALA A 109 6.91 6.90 3.08
CA ALA A 109 8.03 5.96 3.02
C ALA A 109 7.86 5.11 1.75
N ASP A 110 8.94 4.92 0.99
CA ASP A 110 8.91 4.10 -0.23
C ASP A 110 8.55 2.64 0.12
N PRO A 111 7.52 2.04 -0.50
CA PRO A 111 7.06 0.68 -0.18
C PRO A 111 8.07 -0.45 -0.37
N VAL A 112 9.21 -0.19 -1.01
CA VAL A 112 10.29 -1.19 -1.20
C VAL A 112 11.31 -1.13 -0.06
N ASN A 113 11.34 -0.04 0.70
CA ASN A 113 12.31 0.20 1.75
C ASN A 113 11.65 0.09 3.13
N ASP A 114 11.41 -1.15 3.54
CA ASP A 114 10.85 -1.55 4.83
C ASP A 114 11.97 -2.12 5.72
N ALA A 115 11.88 -1.95 7.05
CA ALA A 115 12.82 -2.44 8.05
C ALA A 115 13.02 -3.97 8.06
N THR A 116 12.25 -4.70 7.25
CA THR A 116 12.32 -6.15 7.09
C THR A 116 13.26 -6.60 5.97
N TYR A 117 13.87 -5.69 5.19
CA TYR A 117 14.91 -5.99 4.20
C TYR A 117 15.97 -4.88 4.08
#